data_AF-A0A2V7BQL0-F1
#
_entry.id   AF-A0A2V7BQL0-F1
#
_cell.length_a   1.000
_cell.length_b   1.000
_cell.length_c   1.000
_cell.angle_alpha   90.00
_cell.angle_beta   90.00
_cell.angle_gamma   90.00
#
_symmetry.space_group_name_H-M   'P 1'
#
loop_
_entity.id
_entity.type
_entity.pdbx_description
1 polymer ?
#
loop_
_entity_poly.entity_id
_entity_poly.type
_entity_poly.pdbx_seq_one_letter_code
_entity_poly.pdbx_strand_id
1 'polypeptide(L)' 'MPRTRMKDRRNARVDRATVQLGDYGRLVRPDGTTKWWVRASNGAWAALGHERVSENDDGTITLLYLQ' A
#
# COMPACT_ATOMS: atom_id res chain seq x y z
N MET A 1 -26.22 19.28 -19.83
CA MET A 1 -25.48 18.00 -19.67
C MET A 1 -24.34 18.21 -18.68
N PRO A 2 -24.39 17.78 -17.41
CA PRO A 2 -23.24 17.91 -16.52
C PRO A 2 -22.30 16.71 -16.73
N ARG A 3 -21.02 16.98 -17.02
CA ARG A 3 -19.97 15.96 -17.09
C ARG A 3 -19.64 15.55 -15.65
N THR A 4 -20.17 14.41 -15.22
CA THR A 4 -19.83 13.81 -13.92
C THR A 4 -18.33 13.60 -13.85
N ARG A 5 -17.72 14.28 -12.88
CA ARG A 5 -16.32 14.16 -12.50
C ARG A 5 -16.09 12.70 -12.07
N MET A 6 -15.48 11.91 -12.94
CA MET A 6 -15.09 10.54 -12.63
C MET A 6 -13.96 10.62 -11.58
N LYS A 7 -14.32 10.65 -10.30
CA LYS A 7 -13.40 10.28 -9.22
C LYS A 7 -13.16 8.80 -9.41
N ASP A 8 -12.14 8.48 -10.19
CA ASP A 8 -11.58 7.15 -10.31
C ASP A 8 -10.89 6.85 -8.97
N ARG A 9 -11.68 6.67 -7.92
CA ARG A 9 -11.28 5.92 -6.73
C ARG A 9 -11.19 4.48 -7.20
N ARG A 10 -10.13 4.19 -7.95
CA ARG A 10 -9.63 2.82 -8.04
C ARG A 10 -9.22 2.50 -6.62
N ASN A 11 -10.17 1.94 -5.87
CA ASN A 11 -9.86 1.03 -4.79
C ASN A 11 -8.97 -0.02 -5.44
N ALA A 12 -7.67 0.24 -5.46
CA ALA A 12 -6.65 -0.76 -5.69
C ALA A 12 -6.87 -1.71 -4.52
N ARG A 13 -7.71 -2.71 -4.79
CA ARG A 13 -7.92 -3.86 -3.93
C ARG A 13 -6.58 -4.56 -3.92
N VAL A 14 -5.73 -4.14 -2.99
CA VAL A 14 -4.47 -4.81 -2.75
C VAL A 14 -4.87 -6.02 -1.93
N ASP A 15 -5.13 -7.14 -2.62
CA ASP A 15 -5.43 -8.44 -2.01
C ASP A 15 -4.37 -8.78 -0.97
N ARG A 16 -4.79 -9.52 0.08
CA ARG A 16 -3.86 -9.97 1.13
C ARG A 16 -2.69 -10.66 0.44
N ALA A 17 -1.54 -10.02 0.50
CA ALA A 17 -0.35 -10.44 -0.22
C ALA A 17 0.86 -10.30 0.69
N THR A 18 1.75 -11.28 0.63
CA THR A 18 3.08 -11.20 1.21
C THR A 18 3.99 -10.56 0.17
N VAL A 19 4.59 -9.42 0.52
CA VAL A 19 5.47 -8.66 -0.36
C VAL A 19 6.91 -8.82 0.11
N GLN A 20 7.78 -9.12 -0.85
CA GLN A 20 9.20 -9.35 -0.62
C GLN A 20 9.96 -8.03 -0.49
N LEU A 21 11.07 -8.08 0.24
CA LEU A 21 12.02 -6.96 0.28
C LEU A 21 12.50 -6.64 -1.15
N GLY A 22 12.45 -5.36 -1.52
CA GLY A 22 12.71 -4.88 -2.90
C GLY A 22 11.44 -4.54 -3.68
N ASP A 23 10.30 -5.16 -3.34
CA ASP A 23 8.98 -4.80 -3.89
C ASP A 23 8.18 -3.86 -2.96
N TYR A 24 8.80 -3.43 -1.85
CA TYR A 24 8.30 -2.38 -1.00
C TYR A 24 9.41 -1.49 -0.42
N GLY A 25 9.02 -0.31 0.07
CA GLY A 25 9.88 0.59 0.84
C GLY A 25 9.15 1.16 2.05
N ARG A 26 9.90 1.48 3.12
CA ARG A 26 9.37 2.06 4.37
C ARG A 26 9.88 3.49 4.54
N LEU A 27 8.97 4.42 4.75
CA LEU A 27 9.26 5.81 5.08
C LEU A 27 8.76 6.11 6.49
N VAL A 28 9.67 6.48 7.38
CA VAL A 28 9.34 6.99 8.72
C VAL A 28 9.44 8.52 8.66
N ARG A 29 8.34 9.21 8.95
CA ARG A 29 8.31 10.67 9.00
C ARG A 29 8.88 11.17 10.33
N PRO A 30 9.32 12.44 10.42
CA PRO A 30 9.79 13.03 11.67
C PRO A 30 8.74 13.05 12.79
N ASP A 31 7.45 13.02 12.44
CA ASP A 31 6.33 12.93 13.38
C ASP A 31 6.08 11.49 13.92
N GLY A 32 6.93 10.52 13.54
CA GLY A 32 6.80 9.11 13.91
C GLY A 32 5.83 8.32 13.03
N THR A 33 5.14 8.94 12.08
CA THR A 33 4.23 8.24 11.17
C THR A 33 5.00 7.43 10.15
N THR A 34 4.66 6.15 10.03
CA THR A 34 5.25 5.27 9.01
C THR A 34 4.31 5.13 7.81
N LYS A 35 4.91 5.11 6.61
CA LYS A 35 4.24 4.81 5.34
C LYS A 35 5.02 3.73 4.59
N TRP A 36 4.30 2.87 3.89
CA TRP A 36 4.87 1.83 3.04
C TRP A 36 4.51 2.11 1.60
N TRP A 37 5.51 2.09 0.72
CA TRP A 37 5.31 2.08 -0.72
C TRP A 37 5.39 0.64 -1.18
N VAL A 38 4.36 0.15 -1.85
CA VAL A 38 4.31 -1.22 -2.34
C VAL A 38 4.12 -1.21 -3.84
N ARG A 39 4.88 -2.06 -4.53
CA ARG A 39 4.73 -2.30 -5.95
C ARG A 39 3.62 -3.32 -6.17
N ALA A 40 2.55 -2.91 -6.84
CA ALA A 40 1.50 -3.81 -7.29
C ALA A 40 2.00 -4.67 -8.46
N SER A 41 1.33 -5.80 -8.71
CA SER A 41 1.65 -6.74 -9.80
C SER A 41 1.59 -6.10 -11.19
N ASN A 42 0.79 -5.04 -11.36
CA ASN A 42 0.74 -4.24 -12.59
C ASN A 42 1.88 -3.22 -12.72
N GLY A 43 2.85 -3.22 -11.80
CA GLY A 43 3.99 -2.32 -11.78
C GLY A 43 3.71 -0.94 -11.17
N ALA A 44 2.48 -0.63 -10.77
CA ALA A 44 2.13 0.63 -10.12
C ALA A 44 2.58 0.66 -8.66
N TRP A 45 2.90 1.85 -8.15
CA TRP A 45 3.23 2.05 -6.74
C TRP A 45 2.04 2.59 -5.96
N ALA A 46 1.78 2.01 -4.78
CA ALA A 46 0.75 2.46 -3.86
C ALA A 46 1.34 2.77 -2.48
N ALA A 47 0.87 3.86 -1.85
CA ALA A 47 1.24 4.22 -0.50
C ALA A 47 0.21 3.70 0.51
N LEU A 48 0.68 2.98 1.53
CA LEU A 48 -0.13 2.37 2.59
C LEU A 48 0.25 2.94 3.96
N GLY A 49 -0.73 3.04 4.85
CA GLY A 49 -0.52 3.33 6.27
C GLY A 49 -0.21 2.07 7.07
N HIS A 50 0.24 2.25 8.32
CA HIS A 50 0.65 1.16 9.21
C HIS A 50 -0.51 0.21 9.52
N GLU A 51 -1.72 0.75 9.58
CA GLU A 51 -2.94 -0.02 9.80
C GLU A 51 -3.18 -1.08 8.71
N ARG A 52 -2.55 -0.95 7.54
CA ARG A 52 -2.71 -1.87 6.40
C ARG A 52 -1.51 -2.79 6.19
N VAL A 53 -0.52 -2.78 7.07
CA VAL A 53 0.74 -3.52 6.88
C VAL A 53 1.17 -4.20 8.18
N SER A 54 1.38 -5.51 8.13
CA SER A 54 2.10 -6.27 9.16
C SER A 54 3.51 -6.55 8.67
N GLU A 55 4.53 -6.17 9.44
CA GLU A 55 5.91 -6.58 9.19
C GLU A 55 6.10 -8.01 9.71
N ASN A 56 6.84 -8.83 8.98
CA ASN A 56 7.20 -10.20 9.37
C ASN A 56 8.69 -10.25 9.74
N ASP A 57 9.09 -11.21 10.57
CA ASP A 57 10.48 -11.33 11.07
C ASP A 57 11.51 -11.66 9.97
N ASP A 58 11.05 -12.19 8.84
CA ASP A 58 11.88 -12.51 7.66
C ASP A 58 12.13 -11.30 6.74
N GLY A 59 11.67 -10.10 7.13
CA GLY A 59 11.81 -8.88 6.35
C GLY A 59 10.81 -8.77 5.20
N THR A 60 9.80 -9.63 5.14
CA THR A 60 8.64 -9.44 4.26
C THR A 60 7.55 -8.61 4.96
N ILE A 61 6.58 -8.13 4.20
CA ILE A 61 5.37 -7.51 4.76
C ILE A 61 4.11 -8.22 4.29
N THR A 62 3.13 -8.33 5.16
CA THR A 62 1.78 -8.81 4.84
C THR A 62 0.83 -7.63 4.75
N LEU A 63 0.13 -7.50 3.62
CA LEU A 63 -0.86 -6.45 3.43
C LEU A 63 -2.18 -6.87 4.06
N LEU A 64 -2.62 -6.08 5.05
CA LEU A 64 -3.84 -6.28 5.81
C LEU A 64 -4.95 -5.52 5.08
N TYR A 65 -5.88 -6.27 4.48
CA TYR A 65 -7.00 -5.70 3.74
C TYR A 65 -7.83 -4.78 4.65
N LEU A 66 -8.03 -3.53 4.24
CA LEU A 66 -9.00 -2.63 4.83
C LEU A 66 -9.83 -2.07 3.67
N GLN A 67 -11.15 -2.32 3.73
CA GLN A 67 -12.16 -2.10 2.68
C GLN A 67 -12.24 -0.65 2.17
#